data_AF-A0AAV8XC62-F1
#
_entry.id   AF-A0AAV8XC62-F1
#
_cell.length_a   1.000
_cell.length_b   1.000
_cell.length_c   1.000
_cell.angle_alpha   90.00
_cell.angle_beta   90.00
_cell.angle_gamma   90.00
#
_symmetry.space_group_name_H-M   'P 1'
#
loop_
_entity.id
_entity.type
_entity.pdbx_description
1 polymer ?
#
loop_
_entity_poly.entity_id
_entity_poly.type
_entity_poly.pdbx_seq_one_letter_code
_entity_poly.pdbx_strand_id
1 'polypeptide(L)'
;MTECQYTPENIPKTSFNEKLVKKEDIREIDIMGRGVEALKQIDTELGLAFDEADLLYYTNLFKNLSPTVNTVGTGFFKGKMIVDEVEYEESLIDMIIDTQKHTNPNNVIKFSDNSSSNSKT
;
A
#
# COMPACT_ATOMS: atom_id res chain seq x y z
N MET A 1 3.32 2.82 23.46
CA MET A 1 3.51 4.27 23.21
C MET A 1 2.14 4.96 23.20
N THR A 2 1.49 5.02 24.35
CA THR A 2 0.14 5.61 24.48
C THR A 2 0.02 6.48 25.73
N GLU A 3 1.06 6.48 26.57
CA GLU A 3 1.17 7.30 27.76
C GLU A 3 2.28 8.33 27.57
N CYS A 4 2.05 9.53 28.08
CA CYS A 4 3.01 10.62 28.13
C CYS A 4 2.87 11.29 29.49
N GLN A 5 4.00 11.54 30.16
CA GLN A 5 3.97 12.19 31.47
C GLN A 5 3.73 13.69 31.30
N TYR A 6 2.76 14.22 32.03
CA TYR A 6 2.59 15.66 32.14
C TYR A 6 3.68 16.26 33.02
N THR A 7 4.37 17.26 32.47
CA THR A 7 5.43 18.06 33.08
C THR A 7 4.95 19.52 33.15
N PRO A 8 5.54 20.38 34.00
CA PRO A 8 5.24 21.81 34.00
C PRO A 8 5.34 22.49 32.62
N GLU A 9 6.13 21.92 31.71
CA GLU A 9 6.37 22.40 30.35
C GLU A 9 5.24 22.02 29.36
N ASN A 10 4.65 20.83 29.47
CA ASN A 10 3.64 20.31 28.54
C ASN A 10 2.22 20.23 29.11
N ILE A 11 2.04 20.56 30.40
CA ILE A 11 0.72 20.59 31.03
C ILE A 11 -0.14 21.70 30.37
N PRO A 12 -1.36 21.39 29.88
CA PRO A 12 -2.18 22.40 29.20
C PRO A 12 -2.56 23.54 30.15
N LYS A 13 -2.05 24.75 29.90
CA LYS A 13 -2.19 25.89 30.84
C LYS A 13 -3.54 26.62 30.76
N THR A 14 -4.23 26.50 29.62
CA THR A 14 -5.43 27.30 29.32
C THR A 14 -6.63 26.48 28.85
N SER A 15 -6.43 25.30 28.27
CA SER A 15 -7.52 24.43 27.82
C SER A 15 -7.04 23.00 27.57
N PHE A 16 -7.87 22.01 27.87
CA PHE A 16 -7.69 20.62 27.42
C PHE A 16 -8.14 20.39 25.97
N ASN A 17 -8.50 21.46 25.25
CA ASN A 17 -8.88 21.37 23.85
C ASN A 17 -7.63 21.18 22.99
N GLU A 18 -7.26 19.93 22.79
CA GLU A 18 -6.31 19.46 21.78
C GLU A 18 -6.90 19.67 20.38
N LYS A 19 -7.18 20.92 20.01
CA LYS A 19 -7.66 21.25 18.66
C LYS A 19 -6.77 20.50 17.67
N LEU A 20 -7.37 19.58 16.92
CA LEU A 20 -6.73 18.92 15.78
C LEU A 20 -5.95 20.01 15.05
N VAL A 21 -4.63 19.82 14.96
CA VAL A 21 -3.71 20.74 14.29
C VAL A 21 -4.38 21.18 13.01
N LYS A 22 -4.40 22.50 12.74
CA LYS A 22 -4.95 23.05 11.50
C LYS A 22 -4.52 22.14 10.36
N LYS A 23 -5.47 21.60 9.59
CA LYS A 23 -5.17 20.80 8.40
C LYS A 23 -4.02 21.50 7.69
N GLU A 24 -2.90 20.78 7.50
CA GLU A 24 -1.80 21.33 6.74
C GLU A 24 -2.35 21.86 5.42
N ASP A 25 -1.86 23.03 5.01
CA ASP A 25 -2.32 23.66 3.78
C ASP A 25 -2.11 22.68 2.61
N ILE A 26 -3.14 22.55 1.78
CA ILE A 26 -3.05 21.77 0.54
C ILE A 26 -1.90 22.36 -0.27
N ARG A 27 -0.92 21.52 -0.60
CA ARG A 27 0.27 21.92 -1.34
C ARG A 27 0.30 21.28 -2.71
N GLU A 28 0.60 22.08 -3.72
CA GLU A 28 0.84 21.61 -5.07
C GLU A 28 2.30 21.18 -5.23
N ILE A 29 2.52 20.04 -5.88
CA ILE A 29 3.85 19.51 -6.18
C ILE A 29 4.07 19.60 -7.69
N ASP A 30 5.11 20.33 -8.10
CA ASP A 30 5.41 20.56 -9.52
C ASP A 30 6.08 19.34 -10.18
N ILE A 31 5.28 18.30 -10.45
CA ILE A 31 5.74 17.09 -11.15
C ILE A 31 5.89 17.36 -12.65
N MET A 32 5.12 18.29 -13.21
CA MET A 32 5.17 18.63 -14.63
C MET A 32 6.52 19.28 -15.00
N GLY A 33 6.97 20.26 -14.21
CA GLY A 33 8.24 20.95 -14.40
C GLY A 33 9.45 20.17 -13.88
N ARG A 34 9.36 19.57 -12.68
CA ARG A 34 10.51 18.94 -12.00
C ARG A 34 10.58 17.42 -12.15
N GLY A 35 9.53 16.77 -12.62
CA GLY A 35 9.50 15.31 -12.85
C GLY A 35 9.77 14.48 -11.59
N VAL A 36 10.56 13.42 -11.76
CA VAL A 36 10.92 12.45 -10.70
C VAL A 36 11.50 13.14 -9.46
N GLU A 37 12.25 14.23 -9.61
CA GLU A 37 12.91 14.90 -8.49
C GLU A 37 11.92 15.56 -7.52
N ALA A 38 10.77 16.04 -8.00
CA ALA A 38 9.70 16.49 -7.12
C ALA A 38 9.06 15.33 -6.34
N LEU A 39 8.96 14.15 -6.95
CA LEU A 39 8.43 12.95 -6.30
C LEU A 39 9.39 12.36 -5.25
N LYS A 40 10.71 12.36 -5.51
CA LYS A 40 11.71 11.93 -4.52
C LYS A 40 11.71 12.83 -3.28
N GLN A 41 11.60 14.15 -3.50
CA GLN A 41 11.57 15.11 -2.41
C GLN A 41 10.35 14.87 -1.51
N ILE A 42 9.16 14.72 -2.10
CA ILE A 42 7.93 14.51 -1.33
C ILE A 42 7.89 13.13 -0.66
N ASP A 43 8.46 12.11 -1.29
CA ASP A 43 8.61 10.77 -0.72
C ASP A 43 9.49 10.80 0.53
N THR A 44 10.62 11.50 0.48
CA THR A 44 11.52 11.66 1.63
C THR A 44 10.86 12.44 2.77
N GLU A 45 10.09 13.47 2.42
CA GLU A 45 9.45 14.35 3.40
C GLU A 45 8.27 13.67 4.12
N LEU A 46 7.43 12.94 3.37
CA LEU A 46 6.22 12.30 3.88
C LEU A 46 6.41 10.82 4.25
N GLY A 47 7.53 10.21 3.87
CA GLY A 47 7.80 8.79 4.07
C GLY A 47 6.85 7.89 3.27
N LEU A 48 6.66 8.17 1.98
CA LEU A 48 5.71 7.42 1.13
C LEU A 48 6.23 6.03 0.74
N ALA A 49 7.52 5.78 0.93
CA ALA A 49 8.21 4.52 0.67
C ALA A 49 8.13 4.08 -0.81
N PHE A 50 8.29 5.02 -1.74
CA PHE A 50 8.34 4.71 -3.16
C PHE A 50 9.63 3.99 -3.56
N ASP A 51 9.49 2.94 -4.35
CA ASP A 51 10.62 2.32 -5.06
C ASP A 51 10.86 2.98 -6.43
N GLU A 52 11.85 2.49 -7.18
CA GLU A 52 12.18 3.03 -8.50
C GLU A 52 11.03 2.88 -9.51
N ALA A 53 10.28 1.77 -9.43
CA ALA A 53 9.16 1.50 -10.30
C ALA A 53 8.01 2.46 -9.99
N ASP A 54 7.75 2.74 -8.71
CA ASP A 54 6.79 3.73 -8.27
C ASP A 54 7.13 5.13 -8.77
N LEU A 55 8.37 5.57 -8.59
CA LEU A 55 8.81 6.90 -9.04
C LEU A 55 8.62 7.07 -10.55
N LEU A 56 8.97 6.05 -11.33
CA LEU A 56 8.78 6.06 -12.78
C LEU A 56 7.29 6.05 -13.14
N TYR A 57 6.51 5.19 -12.49
CA TYR A 57 5.08 5.04 -12.71
C TYR A 57 4.34 6.36 -12.41
N TYR A 58 4.51 6.92 -11.21
CA TYR A 58 3.84 8.15 -10.80
C TYR A 58 4.29 9.34 -11.63
N THR A 59 5.58 9.47 -11.97
CA THR A 59 6.03 10.55 -12.86
C THR A 59 5.34 10.47 -14.23
N ASN A 60 5.23 9.28 -14.81
CA ASN A 60 4.57 9.07 -16.09
C ASN A 60 3.06 9.28 -16.01
N LEU A 61 2.41 8.80 -14.95
CA LEU A 61 0.98 9.00 -14.69
C LEU A 61 0.64 10.49 -14.70
N PHE A 62 1.39 11.31 -13.97
CA PHE A 62 1.13 12.75 -13.90
C PHE A 62 1.47 13.49 -15.20
N LYS A 63 2.49 13.05 -15.95
CA LYS A 63 2.90 13.70 -17.20
C LYS A 63 2.08 13.32 -18.44
N ASN A 64 1.66 12.05 -18.55
CA ASN A 64 1.15 11.49 -19.81
C ASN A 64 -0.32 11.06 -19.76
N LEU A 65 -1.06 11.35 -18.68
CA LEU A 65 -2.52 11.12 -18.51
C LEU A 65 -3.03 9.70 -18.85
N SER A 66 -2.13 8.72 -19.02
CA SER A 66 -2.47 7.35 -19.43
C SER A 66 -1.86 6.37 -18.44
N PRO A 67 -2.55 6.02 -17.34
CA PRO A 67 -1.98 5.13 -16.34
C PRO A 67 -2.49 3.71 -16.50
N THR A 68 -1.58 2.76 -16.67
CA THR A 68 -1.84 1.38 -16.27
C THR A 68 -1.44 1.24 -14.81
N VAL A 69 -2.43 1.32 -13.92
CA VAL A 69 -2.21 1.24 -12.47
C VAL A 69 -1.77 -0.16 -12.08
N ASN A 70 -0.58 -0.28 -11.48
CA ASN A 70 -0.23 -1.44 -10.67
C ASN A 70 0.03 -0.93 -9.25
N THR A 71 -0.77 -1.39 -8.29
CA THR A 71 -0.58 -1.07 -6.88
C THR A 71 0.59 -1.88 -6.31
N VAL A 72 1.58 -1.19 -5.77
CA VAL A 72 2.62 -1.74 -4.90
C VAL A 72 2.00 -2.09 -3.55
N GLY A 73 2.09 -3.34 -3.14
CA GLY A 73 1.65 -3.78 -1.80
C GLY A 73 1.20 -5.24 -1.71
N THR A 74 0.85 -5.89 -2.82
CA THR A 74 0.42 -7.31 -2.83
C THR A 74 1.26 -8.19 -3.78
N GLY A 75 2.38 -7.65 -4.26
CA GLY A 75 3.22 -8.30 -5.27
C GLY A 75 3.93 -9.57 -4.79
N PHE A 76 4.14 -9.76 -3.48
CA PHE A 76 4.87 -10.93 -2.99
C PHE A 76 4.17 -12.26 -3.32
N PHE A 77 2.86 -12.36 -3.06
CA PHE A 77 2.11 -13.59 -3.30
C PHE A 77 1.83 -13.85 -4.79
N LYS A 78 1.81 -12.79 -5.60
CA LYS A 78 1.66 -12.85 -7.07
C LYS A 78 2.98 -12.82 -7.83
N GLY A 79 4.10 -12.75 -7.11
CA GLY A 79 5.41 -12.59 -7.71
C GLY A 79 5.85 -13.86 -8.41
N LYS A 80 6.70 -13.69 -9.44
CA LYS A 80 7.43 -14.81 -10.03
C LYS A 80 8.38 -15.39 -9.00
N MET A 81 8.45 -16.72 -8.94
CA MET A 81 9.34 -17.43 -8.04
C MET A 81 10.49 -18.07 -8.80
N ILE A 82 11.71 -17.83 -8.32
CA ILE A 82 12.92 -18.50 -8.79
C ILE A 82 13.60 -19.07 -7.54
N VAL A 83 13.70 -20.40 -7.44
CA VAL A 83 14.34 -21.10 -6.31
C VAL A 83 15.45 -21.98 -6.88
N ASP A 84 16.67 -21.82 -6.37
CA ASP A 84 17.86 -22.53 -6.87
C ASP A 84 18.02 -22.41 -8.40
N GLU A 85 17.83 -21.18 -8.91
CA GLU A 85 17.88 -20.84 -10.35
C GLU A 85 16.78 -21.47 -11.23
N VAL A 86 15.80 -22.16 -10.63
CA VAL A 86 14.65 -22.74 -11.32
C VAL A 86 13.43 -21.82 -11.19
N GLU A 87 12.90 -21.34 -12.32
CA GLU A 87 11.63 -20.60 -12.36
C GLU A 87 10.46 -21.57 -12.15
N TYR A 88 9.56 -21.23 -11.23
CA TYR A 88 8.32 -21.95 -10.97
C TYR A 88 7.18 -21.29 -11.74
N GLU A 89 6.35 -22.10 -12.40
CA GLU A 89 5.24 -21.59 -13.22
C GLU A 89 4.13 -20.92 -12.38
N GLU A 90 3.91 -21.42 -11.17
CA GLU A 90 2.86 -20.95 -10.26
C GLU A 90 3.41 -19.96 -9.23
N SER A 91 2.64 -18.91 -8.93
CA SER A 91 2.94 -18.04 -7.80
C SER A 91 2.46 -18.63 -6.46
N LEU A 92 2.84 -18.02 -5.34
CA LEU A 92 2.35 -18.44 -4.01
C LEU A 92 0.82 -18.41 -3.89
N ILE A 93 0.15 -17.38 -4.44
CA ILE A 93 -1.31 -17.33 -4.42
C ILE A 93 -1.92 -18.39 -5.33
N ASP A 94 -1.29 -18.71 -6.47
CA ASP A 94 -1.78 -19.75 -7.38
C ASP A 94 -1.76 -21.11 -6.68
N MET A 95 -0.66 -21.45 -6.01
CA MET A 95 -0.56 -22.69 -5.21
C MET A 95 -1.65 -22.76 -4.11
N ILE A 96 -1.97 -21.63 -3.46
CA ILE A 96 -3.06 -21.57 -2.47
C ILE A 96 -4.42 -21.78 -3.13
N ILE A 97 -4.68 -21.14 -4.27
CA ILE A 97 -5.91 -21.29 -5.04
C ILE A 97 -6.06 -22.73 -5.56
N ASP A 98 -4.96 -23.38 -5.94
CA ASP A 98 -4.94 -24.73 -6.51
C ASP A 98 -5.51 -25.80 -5.56
N THR A 99 -5.35 -25.61 -4.24
CA THR A 99 -5.94 -26.48 -3.22
C THR A 99 -7.46 -26.68 -3.39
N GLN A 100 -8.14 -25.74 -4.06
CA GLN A 100 -9.57 -25.83 -4.37
C GLN A 100 -9.92 -26.95 -5.33
N LYS A 101 -8.97 -27.43 -6.15
CA LYS A 101 -9.17 -28.60 -7.03
C LYS A 101 -9.31 -29.90 -6.23
N HIS A 102 -8.85 -29.91 -4.98
CA HIS A 102 -8.78 -31.10 -4.13
C HIS A 102 -9.63 -31.00 -2.85
N THR A 103 -10.44 -29.95 -2.71
CA THR A 103 -11.27 -29.71 -1.51
C THR A 103 -12.77 -29.91 -1.78
N ASN A 104 -13.58 -29.77 -0.73
CA ASN A 104 -15.03 -29.90 -0.81
C ASN A 104 -15.64 -28.81 -1.73
N PRO A 105 -16.51 -29.17 -2.70
CA PRO A 105 -17.18 -28.22 -3.58
C PRO A 105 -18.10 -27.22 -2.86
N ASN A 106 -18.41 -27.43 -1.59
CA ASN A 106 -19.26 -26.54 -0.78
C ASN A 106 -18.62 -25.18 -0.46
N ASN A 107 -17.38 -24.90 -0.89
CA ASN A 107 -16.75 -23.59 -0.74
C ASN A 107 -17.28 -22.60 -1.80
N VAL A 108 -18.30 -21.82 -1.44
CA VAL A 108 -19.08 -20.97 -2.35
C VAL A 108 -18.45 -19.59 -2.55
N ILE A 109 -17.81 -19.05 -1.52
CA ILE A 109 -17.13 -17.76 -1.56
C ILE A 109 -15.64 -18.00 -1.30
N LYS A 110 -14.81 -17.86 -2.34
CA LYS A 110 -13.37 -18.10 -2.29
C LYS A 110 -12.58 -17.10 -3.15
N PHE A 111 -11.56 -16.49 -2.55
CA PHE A 111 -10.60 -15.58 -3.20
C PHE A 111 -11.21 -14.42 -4.01
N SER A 112 -12.47 -14.06 -3.73
CA SER A 112 -13.23 -13.02 -4.43
C SER A 112 -13.94 -12.05 -3.46
N ASP A 113 -13.70 -12.21 -2.16
CA ASP A 113 -14.23 -11.39 -1.08
C ASP A 113 -13.18 -11.34 0.04
N ASN A 114 -13.31 -10.38 0.97
CA ASN A 114 -12.47 -10.25 2.17
C ASN A 114 -12.76 -11.34 3.22
N SER A 115 -13.60 -12.30 2.89
CA SER A 115 -13.94 -13.46 3.72
C SER A 115 -14.21 -14.69 2.85
N SER A 116 -14.27 -15.86 3.48
CA SER A 116 -14.61 -17.12 2.83
C SER A 116 -15.89 -17.72 3.43
N SER A 117 -16.68 -18.45 2.64
CA SER A 117 -17.91 -19.08 3.12
C SER A 117 -18.16 -20.45 2.50
N ASN A 118 -18.64 -21.38 3.34
CA ASN A 118 -19.06 -22.71 2.94
C ASN A 118 -20.58 -22.84 3.01
N SER A 119 -21.19 -23.47 2.00
CA SER A 119 -22.59 -23.88 2.04
C SER A 119 -22.76 -25.03 3.03
N LYS A 120 -23.79 -24.93 3.87
CA LYS A 120 -24.32 -26.07 4.63
C LYS A 120 -25.30 -26.81 3.73
N THR A 121 -24.81 -27.78 2.98
CA THR A 121 -25.62 -28.87 2.42
C THR A 121 -25.31 -30.15 3.14
#